data_AF-A0A0G1D4L1-F1
#
_entry.id   AF-A0A0G1D4L1-F1
#
_cell.length_a   1.000
_cell.length_b   1.000
_cell.length_c   1.000
_cell.angle_alpha   90.00
_cell.angle_beta   90.00
_cell.angle_gamma   90.00
#
_symmetry.space_group_name_H-M   'P 1'
#
loop_
_entity.id
_entity.type
_entity.pdbx_description
1 polymer ?
#
loop_
_entity_poly.entity_id
_entity_poly.type
_entity_poly.pdbx_seq_one_letter_code
_entity_poly.pdbx_strand_id
1 'polypeptide(L)'
;MIGRAKGFTFIELLVVITIIGVVFAAGIVSFSSITTRSRDTRRKADIESMRQSLEICRSLTGFYPDLQYVYQSDKTNSSLSCGASGPTQMKKTPS
;
A
#
# COMPACT_ATOMS: atom_id res chain seq x y z
N MET A 1 -54.72 12.95 -17.04
CA MET A 1 -55.18 11.83 -16.18
C MET A 1 -53.95 11.28 -15.48
N ILE A 2 -53.73 11.58 -14.20
CA ILE A 2 -52.50 11.22 -13.48
C ILE A 2 -52.62 9.77 -13.01
N GLY A 3 -51.78 8.90 -13.56
CA GLY A 3 -51.74 7.47 -13.22
C GLY A 3 -51.24 7.26 -11.79
N ARG A 4 -51.93 6.42 -11.02
CA ARG A 4 -51.54 6.06 -9.66
C ARG A 4 -50.15 5.41 -9.66
N ALA A 5 -49.21 5.99 -8.93
CA ALA A 5 -47.93 5.37 -8.65
C ALA A 5 -48.16 4.10 -7.80
N LYS A 6 -47.72 2.94 -8.30
CA LYS A 6 -47.69 1.70 -7.52
C LYS A 6 -46.55 1.80 -6.50
N GLY A 7 -46.89 1.78 -5.22
CA GLY A 7 -45.90 1.72 -4.13
C GLY A 7 -45.24 0.35 -4.05
N PHE A 8 -44.01 0.34 -3.52
CA PHE A 8 -43.24 -0.88 -3.27
C PHE A 8 -43.89 -1.68 -2.12
N THR A 9 -43.85 -3.00 -2.23
CA THR A 9 -44.36 -3.93 -1.21
C THR A 9 -43.31 -4.19 -0.13
N PHE A 10 -43.75 -4.53 1.08
CA PHE A 10 -42.84 -4.92 2.17
C PHE A 10 -41.96 -6.13 1.81
N ILE A 11 -42.50 -7.06 1.03
CA ILE A 11 -41.76 -8.25 0.60
C ILE A 11 -40.65 -7.90 -0.40
N GLU A 12 -40.88 -6.93 -1.28
CA GLU A 12 -39.84 -6.48 -2.21
C GLU A 12 -38.68 -5.82 -1.45
N LEU A 13 -38.95 -5.04 -0.39
CA LEU A 13 -37.87 -4.46 0.43
C LEU A 13 -37.13 -5.55 1.21
N LEU A 14 -37.85 -6.54 1.75
CA LEU A 14 -37.28 -7.64 2.51
C LEU A 14 -36.29 -8.46 1.67
N VAL A 15 -36.67 -8.83 0.44
CA VAL A 15 -35.79 -9.61 -0.44
C VAL A 15 -34.54 -8.81 -0.85
N VAL A 16 -34.65 -7.49 -1.00
CA VAL A 16 -33.50 -6.65 -1.37
C VAL A 16 -32.47 -6.60 -0.25
N ILE A 17 -32.90 -6.37 1.00
CA ILE A 17 -31.95 -6.29 2.13
C ILE A 17 -31.29 -7.65 2.43
N THR A 18 -31.98 -8.76 2.18
CA THR A 18 -31.39 -10.09 2.37
C THR A 18 -30.31 -10.35 1.32
N ILE A 19 -30.55 -10.01 0.06
CA ILE A 19 -29.55 -10.15 -1.02
C ILE A 19 -28.35 -9.24 -0.74
N ILE A 20 -28.56 -7.98 -0.38
CA ILE A 20 -27.47 -7.05 -0.04
C ILE A 20 -26.67 -7.59 1.14
N GLY A 21 -27.32 -8.10 2.18
CA GLY A 21 -26.66 -8.67 3.35
C GLY A 21 -25.75 -9.86 3.01
N VAL A 22 -26.20 -10.78 2.16
CA VAL A 22 -25.41 -11.94 1.73
C VAL A 22 -24.17 -11.51 0.92
N VAL A 23 -24.35 -10.62 -0.05
CA VAL A 23 -23.24 -10.12 -0.88
C VAL A 23 -22.24 -9.33 -0.03
N PHE A 24 -22.73 -8.51 0.90
CA PHE A 24 -21.89 -7.69 1.76
C PHE A 24 -21.04 -8.54 2.72
N ALA A 25 -21.64 -9.57 3.32
CA ALA A 25 -20.92 -10.50 4.19
C ALA A 25 -19.77 -11.20 3.47
N ALA A 26 -20.00 -11.71 2.26
CA ALA A 26 -18.95 -12.30 1.43
C ALA A 26 -17.90 -11.24 0.98
N GLY A 27 -18.33 -10.02 0.70
CA GLY A 27 -17.47 -8.91 0.28
C GLY A 27 -16.45 -8.49 1.35
N ILE A 28 -16.85 -8.42 2.63
CA ILE A 28 -15.95 -8.03 3.73
C ILE A 28 -14.78 -9.01 3.87
N VAL A 29 -15.05 -10.31 3.84
CA VAL A 29 -14.01 -11.36 3.98
C VAL A 29 -13.00 -11.25 2.83
N SER A 30 -13.48 -11.09 1.60
CA SER A 30 -12.65 -10.90 0.42
C SER A 30 -11.80 -9.62 0.54
N PHE A 31 -12.40 -8.50 0.93
CA PHE A 31 -11.71 -7.21 1.08
C PHE A 31 -10.58 -7.25 2.13
N SER A 32 -10.81 -7.90 3.28
CA SER A 32 -9.78 -8.05 4.32
C SER A 32 -8.55 -8.83 3.83
N SER A 33 -8.77 -9.92 3.07
CA SER A 33 -7.66 -10.69 2.48
C SER A 33 -6.89 -9.88 1.42
N ILE A 34 -7.59 -9.12 0.58
CA ILE A 34 -7.00 -8.29 -0.48
C ILE A 34 -6.14 -7.17 0.11
N THR A 35 -6.62 -6.49 1.16
CA THR A 35 -5.86 -5.41 1.81
C THR A 35 -4.57 -5.92 2.45
N THR A 36 -4.63 -7.08 3.11
CA THR A 36 -3.42 -7.75 3.65
C THR A 36 -2.43 -8.07 2.54
N ARG A 37 -2.89 -8.71 1.45
CA ARG A 37 -2.05 -9.03 0.29
C ARG A 37 -1.48 -7.79 -0.39
N SER A 38 -2.23 -6.70 -0.44
CA SER A 38 -1.78 -5.40 -0.98
C SER A 38 -0.61 -4.84 -0.15
N ARG A 39 -0.70 -4.89 1.18
CA ARG A 39 0.39 -4.50 2.08
C ARG A 39 1.62 -5.38 1.89
N ASP A 40 1.44 -6.69 1.74
CA ASP A 40 2.55 -7.62 1.48
C ASP A 40 3.23 -7.37 0.15
N THR A 41 2.43 -7.08 -0.88
CA THR A 41 2.94 -6.72 -2.21
C THR A 41 3.72 -5.40 -2.13
N ARG A 42 3.22 -4.43 -1.37
CA ARG A 42 3.93 -3.17 -1.15
C ARG A 42 5.26 -3.38 -0.42
N ARG A 43 5.28 -4.17 0.65
CA ARG A 43 6.51 -4.53 1.38
C ARG A 43 7.53 -5.22 0.47
N LYS A 44 7.09 -6.15 -0.37
CA LYS A 44 7.95 -6.81 -1.36
C LYS A 44 8.53 -5.82 -2.38
N ALA A 45 7.70 -4.89 -2.88
CA ALA A 45 8.15 -3.86 -3.80
C ALA A 45 9.15 -2.90 -3.15
N ASP A 46 8.92 -2.50 -1.89
CA ASP A 46 9.83 -1.62 -1.15
C ASP A 46 11.20 -2.30 -0.93
N ILE A 47 11.23 -3.60 -0.58
CA ILE A 47 12.47 -4.37 -0.44
C ILE A 47 13.22 -4.48 -1.78
N GLU A 48 12.50 -4.76 -2.87
CA GLU A 48 13.12 -4.85 -4.20
C GLU A 48 13.70 -3.49 -4.63
N SER A 49 13.00 -2.40 -4.34
CA SER A 49 13.53 -1.04 -4.57
C SER A 49 14.81 -0.79 -3.76
N MET A 50 14.85 -1.21 -2.49
CA MET A 50 16.06 -1.09 -1.68
C MET A 50 17.22 -1.91 -2.25
N ARG A 51 16.96 -3.15 -2.67
CA ARG A 51 17.96 -4.03 -3.30
C ARG A 51 18.54 -3.36 -4.55
N GLN A 52 17.69 -2.81 -5.42
CA GLN A 52 18.13 -2.09 -6.61
C GLN A 52 19.01 -0.89 -6.27
N SER A 53 18.60 -0.07 -5.29
CA SER A 53 19.42 1.06 -4.83
C SER A 53 20.79 0.62 -4.30
N LEU A 54 20.86 -0.50 -3.58
CA LEU A 54 22.12 -1.05 -3.06
C LEU A 54 23.03 -1.59 -4.18
N GLU A 55 22.46 -2.30 -5.15
CA GLU A 55 23.21 -2.78 -6.32
C GLU A 55 23.79 -1.63 -7.15
N ILE A 56 23.00 -0.56 -7.36
CA ILE A 56 23.46 0.65 -8.03
C ILE A 56 24.60 1.30 -7.22
N CYS A 57 24.49 1.35 -5.90
CA CYS A 57 25.55 1.92 -5.07
C CYS A 57 26.85 1.11 -5.19
N ARG A 58 26.75 -0.23 -5.12
CA ARG A 58 27.90 -1.12 -5.28
C ARG A 58 28.55 -1.01 -6.65
N SER A 59 27.76 -0.85 -7.73
CA SER A 59 28.34 -0.70 -9.07
C SER A 59 29.17 0.59 -9.22
N LEU A 60 28.83 1.63 -8.45
CA LEU A 60 29.54 2.91 -8.47
C LEU A 60 30.77 2.93 -7.54
N THR A 61 30.68 2.35 -6.34
CA THR A 61 31.73 2.44 -5.31
C THR A 61 32.58 1.17 -5.17
N GLY A 62 32.14 0.05 -5.74
CA GLY A 62 32.75 -1.28 -5.57
C GLY A 62 32.33 -2.01 -4.29
N PHE A 63 31.64 -1.34 -3.37
CA PHE A 63 31.27 -1.87 -2.06
C PHE A 63 29.78 -1.63 -1.75
N TYR A 64 29.15 -2.52 -0.99
CA TYR A 64 27.84 -2.22 -0.42
C TYR A 64 28.00 -1.18 0.70
N PRO A 65 27.05 -0.22 0.84
CA PRO A 65 27.11 0.74 1.92
C PRO A 65 27.04 0.02 3.27
N ASP A 66 28.02 0.30 4.15
CA ASP A 66 27.96 -0.21 5.52
C ASP A 66 26.90 0.55 6.32
N LEU A 67 26.38 -0.10 7.35
CA LEU A 67 25.55 0.58 8.34
C LEU A 67 26.46 1.48 9.17
N GLN A 68 26.83 2.64 8.63
CA GLN A 68 27.32 3.71 9.49
C GLN A 68 26.18 4.07 10.42
N TYR A 69 26.30 3.69 11.68
CA TYR A 69 25.57 4.32 12.78
C TYR A 69 26.10 5.74 12.90
N VAL A 70 25.63 6.61 12.02
CA VAL A 70 25.91 8.02 12.08
C VAL A 70 25.12 8.56 13.27
N TYR A 71 25.79 8.72 14.42
CA TYR A 71 25.36 9.69 15.42
C TYR A 71 25.62 11.10 14.84
N GLN A 72 24.86 11.49 13.82
CA GLN A 72 24.93 12.84 13.25
C GLN A 72 24.06 13.73 14.13
N SER A 73 24.69 14.68 14.81
CA SER A 73 24.03 15.81 15.46
C SER A 73 23.46 16.84 14.48
N ASP A 74 23.43 16.54 13.17
CA ASP A 74 22.96 17.44 12.15
C ASP A 74 21.62 16.96 11.60
N LYS A 75 20.56 17.73 11.87
CA LYS A 75 19.19 17.50 11.41
C LYS A 75 19.01 17.75 9.90
N THR A 76 19.92 17.26 9.10
CA THR A 76 19.82 17.25 7.64
C THR A 76 20.53 16.00 7.11
N ASN A 77 19.76 14.92 6.96
CA ASN A 77 20.10 13.73 6.17
C ASN A 77 20.88 12.61 6.87
N SER A 78 20.17 11.80 7.67
CA SER A 78 20.46 10.36 7.77
C SER A 78 20.01 9.64 6.49
N SER A 79 20.56 10.05 5.34
CA SER A 79 20.25 9.45 4.04
C SER A 79 21.38 8.53 3.63
N LEU A 80 21.04 7.29 3.25
CA LEU A 80 21.94 6.43 2.48
C LEU A 80 22.52 7.24 1.31
N SER A 81 23.84 7.48 1.33
CA SER A 81 24.56 8.32 0.39
C SER A 81 25.34 7.45 -0.61
N CYS A 82 25.06 7.64 -1.90
CA CYS A 82 25.83 7.07 -3.01
C CYS A 82 25.96 8.18 -4.07
N GLY A 83 27.17 8.72 -4.27
CA GLY A 83 27.40 10.01 -4.93
C GLY A 83 27.07 10.06 -6.43
N ALA A 84 26.62 11.26 -6.85
CA ALA A 84 26.21 11.72 -8.19
C ALA A 84 25.09 10.94 -8.89
N SER A 85 23.87 11.18 -8.41
CA SER A 85 22.57 10.91 -9.06
C SER A 85 22.14 9.44 -9.21
N GLY A 86 21.97 8.75 -8.06
CA GLY A 86 21.09 7.60 -7.90
C GLY A 86 20.09 7.85 -6.76
N PRO A 87 18.78 7.59 -6.92
CA PRO A 87 17.76 8.23 -6.08
C PRO A 87 17.68 7.67 -4.66
N THR A 88 17.75 8.58 -3.69
CA THR A 88 17.21 8.43 -2.33
C THR A 88 15.70 8.27 -2.43
N GLN A 89 15.18 7.05 -2.32
CA GLN A 89 13.75 6.82 -2.13
C GLN A 89 13.50 5.80 -1.02
N MET A 90 14.09 6.03 0.15
CA MET A 90 13.45 5.57 1.38
C MET A 90 12.40 6.61 1.75
N LYS A 91 11.37 6.75 0.91
CA LYS A 91 10.20 7.54 1.25
C LYS A 91 9.58 6.85 2.46
N LYS A 92 9.63 7.52 3.61
CA LYS A 92 9.00 7.12 4.87
C LYS A 92 7.65 6.49 4.53
N THR A 93 7.54 5.17 4.68
CA THR A 93 6.28 4.45 4.48
C THR A 93 5.25 5.15 5.34
N PRO A 94 4.13 5.64 4.79
CA PRO A 94 3.06 6.10 5.64
C PRO A 94 2.61 4.88 6.44
N SER A 95 2.81 4.96 7.76
CA SER A 95 2.22 4.07 8.75
C SER A 95 0.70 4.06 8.61
#